data_AF-A0A947DVG8-F1
#
_entry.id   AF-A0A947DVG8-F1
#
_cell.length_a   1.000
_cell.length_b   1.000
_cell.length_c   1.000
_cell.angle_alpha   90.00
_cell.angle_beta   90.00
_cell.angle_gamma   90.00
#
_symmetry.space_group_name_H-M   'P 1'
#
loop_
_entity.id
_entity.type
_entity.pdbx_description
1 polymer ?
#
loop_
_entity_poly.entity_id
_entity_poly.type
_entity_poly.pdbx_seq_one_letter_code
_entity_poly.pdbx_strand_id
1 'polypeptide(L)' 'MDLNLHSPEWQLIELKIKHADLNALADMTAHALPIDELLLRRLKKRLLQLRDQISRLESSLVPSEPA' A
#
# COMPACT_ATOMS: atom_id res chain seq x y z
N MET A 1 15.37 -1.75 -25.49
CA MET A 1 14.28 -0.86 -25.04
C MET A 1 14.15 -1.07 -23.54
N ASP A 2 15.07 -0.48 -22.79
CA ASP A 2 15.04 -0.45 -21.34
C ASP A 2 13.97 0.56 -20.93
N LEU A 3 12.73 0.09 -21.00
CA LEU A 3 11.58 0.81 -20.50
C LEU A 3 11.89 1.18 -19.05
N ASN A 4 11.66 2.45 -18.72
CA ASN A 4 11.95 3.12 -17.47
C ASN A 4 11.18 2.48 -16.27
N LEU A 5 11.41 1.20 -15.99
CA LEU A 5 10.80 0.36 -14.96
C LEU A 5 11.17 0.84 -13.54
N HIS A 6 12.10 1.79 -13.45
CA HIS A 6 12.50 2.44 -12.21
C HIS A 6 11.99 3.89 -12.10
N SER A 7 11.02 4.29 -12.93
CA SER A 7 10.33 5.56 -12.66
C SER A 7 9.60 5.47 -11.31
N PRO A 8 9.70 6.50 -10.46
CA PRO A 8 8.99 6.54 -9.17
C PRO A 8 7.46 6.39 -9.32
N GLU A 9 6.90 6.69 -10.51
CA GLU A 9 5.50 6.43 -10.85
C GLU A 9 5.17 4.93 -10.90
N TRP A 10 6.07 4.09 -11.43
CA TRP A 10 5.88 2.63 -11.45
C TRP A 10 5.94 2.04 -10.04
N GLN A 11 6.86 2.53 -9.21
CA GLN A 11 6.93 2.16 -7.79
C GLN A 11 5.64 2.52 -7.05
N LEU A 12 5.04 3.67 -7.38
CA LEU A 12 3.76 4.08 -6.81
C LEU A 12 2.63 3.13 -7.21
N ILE A 13 2.56 2.74 -8.48
CA ILE A 13 1.56 1.78 -8.97
C ILE A 13 1.74 0.43 -8.26
N GLU A 14 2.96 -0.08 -8.15
CA GLU A 14 3.26 -1.33 -7.47
C GLU A 14 2.85 -1.29 -5.99
N LEU A 15 3.16 -0.20 -5.28
CA LEU A 15 2.75 -0.01 -3.90
C LEU A 15 1.22 0.03 -3.75
N LYS A 16 0.52 0.71 -4.67
CA LYS A 16 -0.96 0.77 -4.68
C LYS A 16 -1.59 -0.60 -4.92
N ILE A 17 -1.06 -1.39 -5.86
CA ILE A 17 -1.52 -2.77 -6.11
C ILE A 17 -1.32 -3.61 -4.86
N LYS A 18 -0.11 -3.61 -4.30
CA LYS A 18 0.21 -4.36 -3.07
C LYS A 18 -0.66 -3.95 -1.89
N HIS A 19 -1.00 -2.68 -1.76
CA HIS A 19 -1.93 -2.19 -0.75
C HIS A 19 -3.34 -2.75 -0.98
N ALA A 20 -3.86 -2.70 -2.22
CA ALA A 20 -5.17 -3.25 -2.56
C ALA A 20 -5.27 -4.76 -2.27
N ASP A 21 -4.24 -5.52 -2.64
CA ASP A 21 -4.18 -6.97 -2.37
C ASP A 21 -4.20 -7.29 -0.88
N LEU A 22 -3.43 -6.54 -0.08
CA LEU A 22 -3.44 -6.70 1.37
C LEU A 22 -4.75 -6.27 2.00
N ASN A 23 -5.46 -5.30 1.40
CA ASN A 23 -6.75 -4.86 1.89
C ASN A 23 -7.79 -5.96 1.66
N ALA A 24 -7.82 -6.54 0.46
CA ALA A 24 -8.67 -7.69 0.16
C ALA A 24 -8.37 -8.88 1.10
N LEU A 25 -7.10 -9.16 1.39
CA LEU A 25 -6.73 -10.22 2.34
C LEU A 25 -7.18 -9.90 3.78
N ALA A 26 -7.04 -8.65 4.23
CA ALA A 26 -7.50 -8.22 5.54
C ALA A 26 -9.04 -8.34 5.65
N ASP A 27 -9.76 -7.98 4.60
CA ASP A 27 -11.21 -8.12 4.53
C ASP A 27 -11.60 -9.59 4.60
N MET A 28 -11.00 -10.47 3.79
CA MET A 28 -11.27 -11.91 3.88
C MET A 28 -10.99 -12.47 5.28
N THR A 29 -9.87 -12.07 5.89
CA THR A 29 -9.48 -12.51 7.25
C THR A 29 -10.48 -12.03 8.30
N ALA A 30 -11.05 -10.83 8.14
CA ALA A 30 -12.04 -10.27 9.04
C ALA A 30 -13.40 -11.00 8.96
N HIS A 31 -13.71 -11.62 7.82
CA HIS A 31 -14.94 -12.39 7.61
C HIS A 31 -14.77 -13.90 7.84
N ALA A 32 -13.53 -14.40 7.98
CA ALA A 32 -13.26 -15.80 8.25
C ALA A 32 -13.64 -16.18 9.70
N LEU A 33 -14.22 -17.37 9.89
CA LEU A 33 -14.47 -17.95 11.21
C LEU A 33 -13.64 -19.22 11.42
N PRO A 34 -12.90 -19.36 12.54
CA PRO A 34 -12.69 -18.34 13.57
C PRO A 34 -11.84 -17.16 13.06
N ILE A 35 -12.11 -15.95 13.57
CA ILE A 35 -11.34 -14.77 13.21
C ILE A 35 -9.94 -14.87 13.83
N ASP A 36 -8.90 -14.79 12.99
CA ASP A 36 -7.52 -14.63 13.47
C ASP A 36 -7.24 -13.13 13.73
N GLU A 37 -7.54 -12.69 14.96
CA GLU A 37 -7.32 -11.30 15.37
C GLU A 37 -5.86 -10.87 15.27
N LEU A 38 -4.90 -11.76 15.53
CA LEU A 38 -3.48 -11.43 15.50
C LEU A 38 -3.04 -11.18 14.07
N LEU A 39 -3.45 -12.04 13.14
CA LEU A 39 -3.23 -11.87 11.72
C LEU A 39 -3.89 -10.58 11.22
N LEU A 40 -5.16 -10.34 11.55
CA LEU A 40 -5.89 -9.14 11.15
C LEU A 40 -5.19 -7.86 11.63
N ARG A 41 -4.72 -7.82 12.90
CA ARG A 41 -3.95 -6.67 13.44
C ARG A 41 -2.63 -6.47 12.68
N ARG A 42 -1.92 -7.55 12.33
CA ARG A 42 -0.68 -7.47 11.54
C ARG A 42 -0.94 -6.95 10.12
N LEU A 43 -2.00 -7.40 9.47
CA LEU A 43 -2.40 -6.94 8.14
C LEU A 43 -2.76 -5.47 8.14
N LYS A 44 -3.60 -5.01 9.09
CA LYS A 44 -3.96 -3.60 9.26
C LYS A 44 -2.73 -2.71 9.49
N LYS A 45 -1.75 -3.17 10.29
CA LYS A 45 -0.49 -2.45 10.49
C LYS A 45 0.32 -2.33 9.20
N ARG A 46 0.39 -3.40 8.40
CA ARG A 46 1.08 -3.38 7.09
C ARG A 46 0.38 -2.46 6.09
N LEU A 47 -0.95 -2.46 6.07
CA LEU A 47 -1.75 -1.54 5.26
C LEU A 47 -1.44 -0.08 5.60
N LEU A 48 -1.41 0.26 6.89
CA LEU A 48 -1.02 1.61 7.34
C LEU A 48 0.38 1.99 6.85
N GLN A 49 1.36 1.09 6.99
CA GLN A 49 2.73 1.33 6.52
C GLN A 49 2.80 1.55 5.00
N LEU A 50 2.08 0.76 4.22
CA LEU A 50 2.03 0.92 2.76
C LEU A 50 1.35 2.22 2.36
N ARG A 51 0.24 2.59 3.03
CA ARG A 51 -0.42 3.88 2.81
C ARG A 51 0.54 5.02 3.08
N ASP A 52 1.27 4.99 4.18
CA ASP A 52 2.24 6.03 4.52
C ASP A 52 3.41 6.09 3.51
N GLN A 53 3.85 4.94 2.97
CA GLN A 53 4.85 4.89 1.89
C GLN A 53 4.32 5.47 0.58
N ILE A 54 3.09 5.11 0.18
CA ILE A 54 2.39 5.65 -0.97
C ILE A 54 2.31 7.17 -0.85
N SER A 55 1.81 7.69 0.27
CA SER A 55 1.67 9.14 0.47
C SER A 55 3.01 9.86 0.44
N ARG A 56 4.08 9.30 1.03
CA ARG A 56 5.43 9.89 0.95
C ARG A 56 5.95 9.93 -0.49
N LEU A 57 5.73 8.87 -1.26
CA LEU A 57 6.15 8.80 -2.66
C LEU A 57 5.34 9.76 -3.53
N GLU A 58 4.03 9.84 -3.32
CA GLU A 58 3.13 10.82 -3.98
C GLU A 58 3.57 12.26 -3.69
N SER A 59 3.87 12.59 -2.43
CA SER A 59 4.38 13.92 -2.06
C SER A 59 5.78 14.21 -2.62
N SER A 60 6.59 13.19 -2.91
CA SER A 60 7.88 13.36 -3.57
C SER A 60 7.75 13.52 -5.09
N LEU A 61 6.69 12.98 -5.68
CA LEU A 61 6.38 13.04 -7.11
C LEU A 61 5.67 14.35 -7.48
N VAL A 62 4.80 14.84 -6.61
CA VAL A 62 4.14 16.13 -6.76
C VAL A 62 5.03 17.18 -6.09
N PRO A 63 5.69 18.09 -6.84
CA PRO A 63 6.47 19.15 -6.22
C PRO A 63 5.51 19.98 -5.37
N SER A 64 5.72 19.95 -4.06
CA SER A 64 4.89 20.67 -3.11
C SER A 64 4.99 22.16 -3.42
N GLU A 65 3.93 22.74 -3.97
CA GLU A 65 3.68 24.18 -3.87
C GLU A 65 3.39 24.43 -2.37
N PRO A 66 4.26 25.17 -1.66
CA PRO A 66 4.03 25.40 -0.24
C PRO A 66 2.86 26.37 -0.09
N ALA A 67 1.82 25.95 0.63
CA ALA A 67 0.78 26.83 1.14
C ALA A 67 1.26 27.54 2.42
#